data_AF-A0A8C9R2N9-F1
#
_entry.id   AF-A0A8C9R2N9-F1
#
_cell.length_a   1.000
_cell.length_b   1.000
_cell.length_c   1.000
_cell.angle_alpha   90.00
_cell.angle_beta   90.00
_cell.angle_gamma   90.00
#
_symmetry.space_group_name_H-M   'P 1'
#
loop_
_entity.id
_entity.type
_entity.pdbx_description
1 polymer ?
#
loop_
_entity_poly.entity_id
_entity_poly.type
_entity_poly.pdbx_seq_one_letter_code
_entity_poly.pdbx_strand_id
1 'polypeptide(L)'
;INFLLLVLFQKQVDSYDINVTEDLGDIELVKIEKRKYWMQDDWYCKYITVKTPAGDYIEFPCFRWVTDDKEIILRDGRARLPQNDKTRVAKQHRRKELELRQKVYRWREWHPGFPMSIDANTHKELPRDIQFDSEKGIDFVLNYSKAVSERLIHVGWSVSQSVTAIAHWQEDFMFGYQFLNGCNPVMMQKSTKIPDNFPVTSAMVESCLERDLTLEEEVKAGNIYIADYAIMEGISPNSTDPCTLQYLAAPICMLYKNVQNKILPIAIQLGQTPGEDNPIFLPTDDKYDWLLAKIWVRSSDFHVHQTVTHLLRTHLISEVFGIAMFRQLPAVHPAFKLLLPHIRFTIAINTKAREQLICECGLFDKANGTGGGGHVELVQKSMKTFTYKSLCFPEAIKARGLESEEELPYYYYRDDGLRVWKAVQSFVTDIVSIYYSSDETVQDDEEIQAFVKDVCSFGMQDQDECEFPKSLKTREQLIEYLTTVIFTASAQHASINFGQYDWCSWIPNSPPTMRKAPPTKKGTVTVQHIIESLPDRGRSCWHLGAVWALSQFQENELFLGMYPDEHFTEKPAKAAMEKFRKKLTEITSFIKSRNEGKKLPYYYLSPDRIPNSVAV
;
A
#
# COMPACT_ATOMS: atom_id res chain seq x y z
N ILE A 1 0.04 -44.35 -28.75
CA ILE A 1 0.47 -43.37 -27.74
C ILE A 1 2.00 -43.40 -27.73
N ASN A 2 2.65 -42.49 -28.46
CA ASN A 2 4.10 -42.35 -28.44
C ASN A 2 4.44 -41.28 -27.39
N PHE A 3 5.29 -41.63 -26.42
CA PHE A 3 5.77 -40.70 -25.39
C PHE A 3 6.87 -39.83 -25.98
N LEU A 4 6.75 -38.51 -25.84
CA LEU A 4 7.84 -37.57 -26.07
C LEU A 4 8.46 -37.22 -24.71
N LEU A 5 9.74 -37.53 -24.55
CA LEU A 5 10.53 -37.19 -23.36
C LEU A 5 11.00 -35.74 -23.50
N LEU A 6 10.65 -34.88 -22.55
CA LEU A 6 11.08 -33.49 -22.55
C LEU A 6 11.96 -33.19 -21.34
N VAL A 7 13.24 -32.93 -21.61
CA VAL A 7 14.20 -32.38 -20.66
C VAL A 7 14.25 -30.88 -20.94
N LEU A 8 13.63 -30.07 -20.08
CA LEU A 8 13.54 -28.62 -20.26
C LEU A 8 14.64 -27.91 -19.45
N PHE A 9 15.43 -27.07 -20.13
CA PHE A 9 16.35 -26.13 -19.51
C PHE A 9 15.64 -24.78 -19.26
N GLN A 10 16.06 -24.01 -18.25
CA GLN A 10 15.49 -22.67 -17.97
C GLN A 10 15.66 -21.73 -19.18
N LYS A 11 14.54 -21.13 -19.63
CA LYS A 11 14.40 -20.11 -20.71
C LYS A 11 14.37 -20.60 -22.16
N GLN A 12 13.96 -21.84 -22.43
CA GLN A 12 13.79 -22.33 -23.80
C GLN A 12 12.37 -22.10 -24.32
N VAL A 13 12.24 -21.72 -25.61
CA VAL A 13 10.98 -21.81 -26.36
C VAL A 13 11.08 -23.08 -27.18
N ASP A 14 10.23 -24.05 -26.88
CA ASP A 14 10.23 -25.34 -27.57
C ASP A 14 8.99 -25.48 -28.44
N SER A 15 9.17 -26.09 -29.61
CA SER A 15 8.13 -26.30 -30.60
C SER A 15 8.04 -27.78 -30.98
N TYR A 16 6.81 -28.26 -31.16
CA TYR A 16 6.53 -29.67 -31.43
C TYR A 16 5.53 -29.80 -32.55
N ASP A 17 5.79 -30.72 -33.47
CA ASP A 17 4.80 -31.14 -34.46
C ASP A 17 3.94 -32.27 -33.85
N ILE A 18 2.65 -31.97 -33.65
CA ILE A 18 1.69 -32.89 -33.06
C ILE A 18 0.65 -33.26 -34.13
N ASN A 19 0.64 -34.54 -34.51
CA ASN A 19 -0.38 -35.09 -35.42
C ASN A 19 -1.51 -35.71 -34.60
N VAL A 20 -2.74 -35.22 -34.82
CA VAL A 20 -3.96 -35.76 -34.21
C VAL A 20 -4.61 -36.80 -35.12
N THR A 21 -5.29 -37.78 -34.54
CA THR A 21 -5.91 -38.90 -35.30
C THR A 21 -7.25 -38.54 -35.94
N GLU A 22 -7.85 -37.43 -35.53
CA GLU A 22 -9.15 -36.93 -36.01
C GLU A 22 -9.14 -35.40 -36.07
N ASP A 23 -10.07 -34.83 -36.84
CA ASP A 23 -10.28 -33.38 -36.88
C ASP A 23 -10.95 -32.92 -35.57
N LEU A 24 -10.26 -32.05 -34.83
CA LEU A 24 -10.72 -31.53 -33.54
C LEU A 24 -11.63 -30.29 -33.68
N GLY A 25 -11.75 -29.73 -34.88
CA GLY A 25 -12.42 -28.44 -35.11
C GLY A 25 -11.70 -27.27 -34.44
N ASP A 26 -12.47 -26.28 -33.99
CA ASP A 26 -11.93 -25.10 -33.29
C ASP A 26 -11.37 -25.50 -31.91
N ILE A 27 -10.07 -25.22 -31.71
CA ILE A 27 -9.40 -25.51 -30.42
C ILE A 27 -9.93 -24.57 -29.34
N GLU A 28 -10.65 -25.11 -28.36
CA GLU A 28 -11.20 -24.34 -27.25
C GLU A 28 -10.28 -24.29 -26.01
N LEU A 29 -9.61 -25.41 -25.69
CA LEU A 29 -8.83 -25.60 -24.47
C LEU A 29 -7.53 -26.33 -24.76
N VAL A 30 -6.49 -26.00 -23.99
CA VAL A 30 -5.23 -26.78 -23.96
C VAL A 30 -5.04 -27.34 -22.56
N LYS A 31 -4.87 -28.67 -22.47
CA LYS A 31 -4.57 -29.35 -21.20
C LYS A 31 -3.08 -29.70 -21.15
N ILE A 32 -2.44 -29.38 -20.03
CA ILE A 32 -1.08 -29.77 -19.68
C ILE A 32 -1.14 -30.62 -18.42
N GLU A 33 -0.42 -31.73 -18.41
CA GLU A 33 -0.23 -32.58 -17.23
C GLU A 33 1.27 -32.85 -17.08
N LYS A 34 1.83 -32.52 -15.91
CA LYS A 34 3.23 -32.84 -15.60
C LYS A 34 3.26 -34.09 -14.74
N ARG A 35 3.92 -35.13 -15.22
CA ARG A 35 4.13 -36.37 -14.47
C ARG A 35 5.51 -36.40 -13.85
N LYS A 36 5.59 -36.82 -12.60
CA LYS A 36 6.87 -37.01 -11.92
C LYS A 36 7.69 -38.10 -12.61
N TYR A 37 8.88 -37.77 -13.09
CA TYR A 37 9.77 -38.75 -13.72
C TYR A 37 10.77 -39.33 -12.70
N TRP A 38 11.42 -38.52 -11.85
CA TRP A 38 12.38 -38.98 -10.82
C TRP A 38 12.37 -38.13 -9.54
N MET A 39 12.59 -36.82 -9.65
CA MET A 39 12.50 -35.84 -8.55
C MET A 39 11.37 -34.85 -8.82
N GLN A 40 10.91 -34.19 -7.76
CA GLN A 40 9.99 -33.07 -7.94
C GLN A 40 10.74 -31.89 -8.55
N ASP A 41 10.17 -31.32 -9.61
CA ASP A 41 10.73 -30.16 -10.29
C ASP A 41 9.58 -29.28 -10.79
N ASP A 42 9.46 -28.06 -10.25
CA ASP A 42 8.35 -27.17 -10.60
C ASP A 42 8.66 -26.42 -11.90
N TRP A 43 7.73 -26.43 -12.85
CA TRP A 43 7.93 -25.79 -14.15
C TRP A 43 7.09 -24.52 -14.29
N TYR A 44 7.70 -23.35 -14.48
CA TYR A 44 6.96 -22.12 -14.76
C TYR A 44 6.63 -22.02 -16.26
N CYS A 45 5.36 -22.16 -16.62
CA CYS A 45 4.88 -22.08 -17.99
C CYS A 45 4.38 -20.66 -18.28
N LYS A 46 4.99 -19.95 -19.23
CA LYS A 46 4.55 -18.60 -19.64
C LYS A 46 3.28 -18.66 -20.49
N TYR A 47 3.34 -19.33 -21.63
CA TYR A 47 2.23 -19.45 -22.56
C TYR A 47 2.43 -20.66 -23.48
N ILE A 48 1.35 -21.05 -24.16
CA ILE A 48 1.39 -21.99 -25.29
C ILE A 48 0.82 -21.31 -26.51
N THR A 49 1.43 -21.52 -27.67
CA THR A 49 0.87 -21.10 -28.96
C THR A 49 0.62 -22.32 -29.83
N VAL A 50 -0.53 -22.35 -30.49
CA VAL A 50 -0.91 -23.42 -31.40
C VAL A 50 -1.11 -22.85 -32.79
N LYS A 51 -0.38 -23.39 -33.77
CA LYS A 51 -0.62 -23.15 -35.19
C LYS A 51 -1.48 -24.30 -35.74
N THR A 52 -2.71 -24.00 -36.16
CA THR A 52 -3.63 -25.02 -36.67
C THR A 52 -3.26 -25.42 -38.11
N PRO A 53 -3.74 -26.59 -38.60
CA PRO A 53 -3.60 -26.96 -40.01
C PRO A 53 -4.21 -25.94 -40.99
N ALA A 54 -5.23 -25.20 -40.55
CA ALA A 54 -5.86 -24.11 -41.31
C ALA A 54 -4.99 -22.84 -41.38
N GLY A 55 -3.90 -22.78 -40.61
CA GLY A 55 -2.98 -21.63 -40.56
C GLY A 55 -3.31 -20.62 -39.45
N ASP A 56 -4.33 -20.86 -38.63
CA ASP A 56 -4.66 -19.99 -37.51
C ASP A 56 -3.61 -20.08 -36.41
N TYR A 57 -3.39 -18.96 -35.72
CA TYR A 57 -2.47 -18.87 -34.59
C TYR A 57 -3.25 -18.53 -33.32
N ILE A 58 -3.26 -19.45 -32.36
CA ILE A 58 -4.02 -19.32 -31.12
C ILE A 58 -3.05 -19.31 -29.95
N GLU A 59 -3.13 -18.26 -29.12
CA GLU A 59 -2.30 -18.10 -27.94
C GLU A 59 -3.08 -18.45 -26.68
N PHE A 60 -2.45 -19.18 -25.76
CA PHE A 60 -2.98 -19.66 -24.49
C PHE A 60 -2.06 -19.15 -23.36
N PRO A 61 -2.33 -17.96 -22.81
CA PRO A 61 -1.61 -17.42 -21.66
C PRO A 61 -1.71 -18.35 -20.44
N CYS A 62 -0.58 -18.64 -19.79
CA CYS A 62 -0.52 -19.50 -18.60
C CYS A 62 -0.02 -18.70 -17.38
N PHE A 63 1.25 -18.28 -17.41
CA PHE A 63 1.96 -17.52 -16.38
C PHE A 63 1.84 -18.12 -14.97
N ARG A 64 1.93 -19.45 -14.86
CA ARG A 64 1.70 -20.22 -13.64
C ARG A 64 2.70 -21.35 -13.46
N TRP A 65 2.84 -21.80 -12.21
CA TRP A 65 3.68 -22.94 -11.87
C TRP A 65 2.92 -24.26 -12.11
N VAL A 66 3.50 -25.12 -12.94
CA VAL A 66 3.06 -26.49 -13.20
C VAL A 66 3.83 -27.43 -12.27
N THR A 67 3.16 -27.87 -11.21
CA THR A 67 3.69 -28.85 -10.26
C THR A 67 3.34 -30.28 -10.69
N ASP A 68 4.09 -31.27 -10.21
CA ASP A 68 3.81 -32.69 -10.49
C ASP A 68 2.38 -33.10 -10.14
N ASP A 69 1.85 -34.02 -10.94
CA ASP A 69 0.56 -34.70 -10.77
C ASP A 69 -0.65 -33.76 -10.70
N LYS A 70 -0.49 -32.53 -11.23
CA LYS A 70 -1.58 -31.57 -11.44
C LYS A 70 -1.81 -31.33 -12.92
N GLU A 71 -3.09 -31.25 -13.27
CA GLU A 71 -3.54 -30.84 -14.59
C GLU A 71 -3.78 -29.33 -14.59
N ILE A 72 -3.31 -28.65 -15.64
CA ILE A 72 -3.65 -27.27 -15.95
C ILE A 72 -4.41 -27.26 -17.26
N ILE A 73 -5.55 -26.56 -17.27
CA ILE A 73 -6.37 -26.39 -18.45
C ILE A 73 -6.44 -24.90 -18.76
N LEU A 74 -5.95 -24.53 -19.94
CA LEU A 74 -5.84 -23.16 -20.41
C LEU A 74 -6.93 -22.85 -21.43
N ARG A 75 -7.42 -21.61 -21.38
CA ARG A 75 -8.25 -21.01 -22.44
C ARG A 75 -7.40 -20.15 -23.34
N ASP A 76 -7.92 -19.90 -24.54
CA ASP A 76 -7.33 -18.92 -25.44
C ASP A 76 -7.26 -17.52 -24.77
N GLY A 77 -6.31 -16.70 -25.21
CA GLY A 77 -5.99 -15.44 -24.56
C GLY A 77 -7.07 -14.37 -24.58
N ARG A 78 -8.09 -14.49 -25.46
CA ARG A 78 -9.18 -13.51 -25.56
C ARG A 78 -9.94 -13.45 -24.25
N ALA A 79 -10.07 -12.26 -23.67
CA ALA A 79 -10.83 -12.10 -22.45
C ALA A 79 -12.33 -12.28 -22.73
N ARG A 80 -13.04 -12.92 -21.81
CA ARG A 80 -14.47 -13.21 -21.96
C ARG A 80 -15.21 -13.01 -20.65
N LEU A 81 -16.40 -12.42 -20.71
CA LEU A 81 -17.35 -12.38 -19.61
C LEU A 81 -18.12 -13.72 -19.53
N PRO A 82 -18.73 -14.09 -18.38
CA PRO A 82 -19.48 -15.35 -18.25
C PRO A 82 -20.60 -15.48 -19.28
N GLN A 83 -21.31 -14.39 -19.58
CA GLN A 83 -22.37 -14.32 -20.60
C GLN A 83 -21.87 -14.53 -22.04
N ASN A 84 -20.57 -14.46 -22.30
CA ASN A 84 -20.00 -14.67 -23.64
C ASN A 84 -19.62 -16.14 -23.93
N ASP A 85 -19.63 -17.01 -22.92
CA ASP A 85 -19.34 -18.42 -23.14
C ASP A 85 -20.54 -19.13 -23.78
N LYS A 86 -20.34 -19.61 -25.01
CA LYS A 86 -21.41 -20.26 -25.80
C LYS A 86 -21.40 -21.78 -25.66
N THR A 87 -20.22 -22.38 -25.53
CA THR A 87 -20.04 -23.83 -25.58
C THR A 87 -20.15 -24.43 -24.18
N ARG A 88 -20.63 -25.68 -24.10
CA ARG A 88 -20.73 -26.41 -22.83
C ARG A 88 -19.35 -26.62 -22.20
N VAL A 89 -18.33 -26.82 -23.03
CA VAL A 89 -16.94 -27.04 -22.62
C VAL A 89 -16.37 -25.81 -21.93
N ALA A 90 -16.50 -24.62 -22.54
CA ALA A 90 -16.07 -23.35 -21.95
C ALA A 90 -16.77 -23.07 -20.60
N LYS A 91 -18.11 -23.20 -20.54
CA LYS A 91 -18.87 -22.99 -19.30
C LYS A 91 -18.45 -23.96 -18.20
N GLN A 92 -18.23 -25.23 -18.53
CA GLN A 92 -17.83 -26.25 -17.57
C GLN A 92 -16.40 -26.02 -17.06
N HIS A 93 -15.46 -25.62 -17.94
CA HIS A 93 -14.11 -25.24 -17.55
C HIS A 93 -14.13 -24.07 -16.56
N ARG A 94 -14.83 -22.99 -16.91
CA ARG A 94 -14.95 -21.78 -16.09
C ARG A 94 -15.48 -22.08 -14.69
N ARG A 95 -16.58 -22.84 -14.60
CA ARG A 95 -17.17 -23.23 -13.32
C ARG A 95 -16.21 -24.09 -12.48
N LYS A 96 -15.57 -25.09 -13.10
CA LYS A 96 -14.59 -25.96 -12.41
C LYS A 96 -13.36 -25.19 -11.93
N GLU A 97 -12.90 -24.20 -12.70
CA GLU A 97 -11.81 -23.32 -12.30
C GLU A 97 -12.18 -22.57 -11.01
N LEU A 98 -13.35 -21.92 -10.98
CA LEU A 98 -13.81 -21.20 -9.79
C LEU A 98 -14.07 -22.12 -8.60
N GLU A 99 -14.70 -23.28 -8.80
CA GLU A 99 -14.90 -24.29 -7.75
C GLU A 99 -13.55 -24.74 -7.12
N LEU A 100 -12.51 -24.91 -7.95
CA LEU A 100 -11.17 -25.25 -7.45
C LEU A 100 -10.53 -24.06 -6.73
N ARG A 101 -10.59 -22.86 -7.31
CA ARG A 101 -10.00 -21.67 -6.71
C ARG A 101 -10.62 -21.32 -5.36
N GLN A 102 -11.93 -21.47 -5.20
CA GLN A 102 -12.60 -21.24 -3.91
C GLN A 102 -12.20 -22.26 -2.83
N LYS A 103 -11.73 -23.45 -3.22
CA LYS A 103 -11.15 -24.45 -2.29
C LYS A 103 -9.69 -24.13 -1.94
N VAL A 104 -8.94 -23.59 -2.90
CA VAL A 104 -7.50 -23.29 -2.77
C VAL A 104 -7.26 -21.98 -2.01
N TYR A 105 -7.98 -20.92 -2.38
CA TYR A 105 -7.84 -19.59 -1.79
C TYR A 105 -8.99 -19.37 -0.83
N ARG A 106 -8.76 -19.63 0.47
CA ARG A 106 -9.79 -19.50 1.51
C ARG A 106 -9.51 -18.30 2.40
N TRP A 107 -10.57 -17.72 2.93
CA TRP A 107 -10.48 -16.66 3.93
C TRP A 107 -10.18 -17.23 5.30
N ARG A 108 -9.38 -16.50 6.07
CA ARG A 108 -9.13 -16.74 7.48
C ARG A 108 -8.96 -15.44 8.24
N GLU A 109 -9.55 -15.39 9.43
CA GLU A 109 -9.30 -14.34 10.40
C GLU A 109 -7.95 -14.61 11.06
N TRP A 110 -6.98 -13.72 10.86
CA TRP A 110 -5.68 -13.84 11.53
C TRP A 110 -5.76 -13.35 12.98
N HIS A 111 -6.42 -12.21 13.19
CA HIS A 111 -6.70 -11.64 14.49
C HIS A 111 -8.11 -11.03 14.50
N PRO A 112 -8.87 -11.14 15.61
CA PRO A 112 -10.18 -10.51 15.72
C PRO A 112 -10.18 -9.03 15.32
N GLY A 113 -11.15 -8.64 14.48
CA GLY A 113 -11.35 -7.25 14.04
C GLY A 113 -10.39 -6.76 12.95
N PHE A 114 -9.54 -7.64 12.40
CA PHE A 114 -8.79 -7.36 11.17
C PHE A 114 -9.62 -7.72 9.94
N PRO A 115 -9.34 -7.11 8.77
CA PRO A 115 -9.80 -7.68 7.51
C PRO A 115 -9.37 -9.15 7.37
N MET A 116 -10.21 -9.97 6.74
CA MET A 116 -9.87 -11.37 6.50
C MET A 116 -8.65 -11.48 5.58
N SER A 117 -7.86 -12.53 5.80
CA SER A 117 -6.61 -12.79 5.08
C SER A 117 -6.61 -14.19 4.47
N ILE A 118 -5.53 -14.58 3.82
CA ILE A 118 -5.41 -15.94 3.25
C ILE A 118 -5.33 -16.99 4.36
N ASP A 119 -5.97 -18.13 4.15
CA ASP A 119 -5.89 -19.29 5.03
C ASP A 119 -4.55 -20.04 4.87
N ALA A 120 -3.48 -19.43 5.37
CA ALA A 120 -2.14 -20.01 5.46
C ALA A 120 -1.41 -19.44 6.68
N ASN A 121 -0.72 -20.28 7.44
CA ASN A 121 0.09 -19.85 8.59
C ASN A 121 1.48 -19.38 8.17
N THR A 122 2.04 -20.01 7.14
CA THR A 122 3.42 -19.80 6.70
C THR A 122 3.46 -19.58 5.19
N HIS A 123 4.51 -18.92 4.71
CA HIS A 123 4.70 -18.70 3.27
C HIS A 123 4.68 -20.00 2.45
N LYS A 124 5.21 -21.10 3.02
CA LYS A 124 5.30 -22.42 2.37
C LYS A 124 3.95 -23.10 2.15
N GLU A 125 2.93 -22.75 2.95
CA GLU A 125 1.58 -23.27 2.81
C GLU A 125 0.81 -22.62 1.65
N LEU A 126 1.29 -21.48 1.15
CA LEU A 126 0.64 -20.79 0.04
C LEU A 126 0.69 -21.63 -1.25
N PRO A 127 -0.35 -21.55 -2.11
CA PRO A 127 -0.27 -22.05 -3.46
C PRO A 127 0.94 -21.48 -4.20
N ARG A 128 1.69 -22.32 -4.92
CA ARG A 128 2.94 -21.92 -5.60
C ARG A 128 2.77 -20.70 -6.52
N ASP A 129 1.61 -20.55 -7.14
CA ASP A 129 1.25 -19.42 -8.01
C ASP A 129 1.26 -18.04 -7.33
N ILE A 130 1.15 -18.00 -6.00
CA ILE A 130 1.13 -16.75 -5.22
C ILE A 130 2.29 -16.66 -4.23
N GLN A 131 3.26 -17.58 -4.30
CA GLN A 131 4.52 -17.50 -3.56
C GLN A 131 5.49 -16.52 -4.23
N PHE A 132 6.58 -16.20 -3.54
CA PHE A 132 7.72 -15.54 -4.17
C PHE A 132 8.45 -16.54 -5.08
N ASP A 133 9.06 -16.02 -6.16
CA ASP A 133 9.87 -16.83 -7.06
C ASP A 133 11.02 -17.53 -6.30
N SER A 134 11.62 -16.83 -5.33
CA SER A 134 12.63 -17.34 -4.40
C SER A 134 12.19 -17.17 -2.95
N GLU A 135 12.13 -18.26 -2.17
CA GLU A 135 11.79 -18.22 -0.74
C GLU A 135 12.71 -17.32 0.09
N LYS A 136 13.98 -17.17 -0.31
CA LYS A 136 15.00 -16.38 0.41
C LYS A 136 15.19 -14.96 -0.13
N GLY A 137 14.63 -14.63 -1.29
CA GLY A 137 14.83 -13.33 -1.94
C GLY A 137 14.14 -12.18 -1.20
N ILE A 138 12.98 -12.46 -0.60
CA ILE A 138 12.19 -11.48 0.16
C ILE A 138 11.84 -12.13 1.50
N ASP A 139 12.68 -11.88 2.51
CA ASP A 139 12.56 -12.44 3.87
C ASP A 139 12.93 -11.37 4.89
N PHE A 140 12.04 -11.09 5.86
CA PHE A 140 12.25 -9.98 6.78
C PHE A 140 13.45 -10.21 7.69
N VAL A 141 13.62 -11.43 8.19
CA VAL A 141 14.73 -11.77 9.08
C VAL A 141 16.06 -11.63 8.36
N LEU A 142 16.19 -12.21 7.16
CA LEU A 142 17.42 -12.11 6.37
C LEU A 142 17.71 -10.67 5.93
N ASN A 143 16.71 -9.97 5.40
CA ASN A 143 16.89 -8.62 4.87
C ASN A 143 17.24 -7.63 5.99
N TYR A 144 16.57 -7.70 7.14
CA TYR A 144 16.86 -6.81 8.26
C TYR A 144 18.22 -7.14 8.88
N SER A 145 18.56 -8.41 9.04
CA SER A 145 19.85 -8.82 9.61
C SER A 145 21.02 -8.38 8.72
N LYS A 146 20.87 -8.54 7.39
CA LYS A 146 21.86 -8.07 6.42
C LYS A 146 22.01 -6.56 6.49
N ALA A 147 20.90 -5.81 6.47
CA ALA A 147 20.91 -4.35 6.57
C ALA A 147 21.56 -3.86 7.86
N VAL A 148 21.26 -4.51 8.99
CA VAL A 148 21.88 -4.24 10.29
C VAL A 148 23.39 -4.50 10.23
N SER A 149 23.82 -5.64 9.70
CA SER A 149 25.25 -6.00 9.63
C SER A 149 26.08 -5.04 8.78
N GLU A 150 25.56 -4.62 7.62
CA GLU A 150 26.27 -3.73 6.69
C GLU A 150 26.40 -2.32 7.28
N ARG A 151 25.41 -1.88 8.05
CA ARG A 151 25.34 -0.53 8.65
C ARG A 151 26.01 -0.42 10.02
N LEU A 152 26.20 -1.52 10.74
CA LEU A 152 27.09 -1.58 11.91
C LEU A 152 28.56 -1.34 11.54
N ILE A 153 28.96 -1.70 10.30
CA ILE A 153 30.33 -1.58 9.80
C ILE A 153 30.53 -0.23 9.08
N HIS A 154 29.48 0.32 8.46
CA HIS A 154 29.51 1.64 7.82
C HIS A 154 28.40 2.53 8.38
N VAL A 155 28.73 3.38 9.35
CA VAL A 155 27.93 4.58 9.68
C VAL A 155 28.17 5.63 8.57
N GLY A 156 27.87 5.26 7.34
CA GLY A 156 28.11 6.03 6.13
C GLY A 156 26.79 6.54 5.56
N TRP A 157 26.59 7.84 5.64
CA TRP A 157 25.44 8.57 5.12
C TRP A 157 25.49 8.59 3.58
N SER A 158 24.56 7.92 2.90
CA SER A 158 24.47 8.05 1.44
C SER A 158 23.03 7.97 0.91
N VAL A 159 22.17 8.92 1.31
CA VAL A 159 21.02 9.35 0.51
C VAL A 159 20.83 10.86 0.71
N SER A 160 20.76 11.63 -0.37
CA SER A 160 20.76 13.11 -0.32
C SER A 160 19.53 13.72 0.37
N GLN A 161 18.38 13.04 0.34
CA GLN A 161 17.17 13.48 1.02
C GLN A 161 17.24 13.28 2.53
N SER A 162 17.77 12.12 2.99
CA SER A 162 18.09 11.90 4.40
C SER A 162 18.98 13.03 4.92
N VAL A 163 20.03 13.42 4.17
CA VAL A 163 20.94 14.53 4.55
C VAL A 163 20.20 15.84 4.78
N THR A 164 19.18 16.15 3.98
CA THR A 164 18.37 17.38 4.14
C THR A 164 17.42 17.28 5.34
N ALA A 165 16.74 16.14 5.52
CA ALA A 165 15.90 15.90 6.69
C ALA A 165 16.72 15.98 7.99
N ILE A 166 17.94 15.41 8.00
CA ILE A 166 18.89 15.48 9.12
C ILE A 166 19.32 16.92 9.41
N ALA A 167 19.64 17.71 8.38
CA ALA A 167 20.13 19.07 8.56
C ALA A 167 19.06 20.01 9.14
N HIS A 168 17.78 19.77 8.83
CA HIS A 168 16.69 20.71 9.10
C HIS A 168 15.60 20.19 10.03
N TRP A 169 15.75 19.01 10.66
CA TRP A 169 14.69 18.37 11.46
C TRP A 169 14.17 19.22 12.65
N GLN A 170 14.99 20.13 13.18
CA GLN A 170 14.57 21.01 14.28
C GLN A 170 13.73 22.21 13.79
N GLU A 171 13.72 22.50 12.48
CA GLU A 171 13.00 23.63 11.90
C GLU A 171 11.49 23.35 11.83
N ASP A 172 10.68 24.33 12.24
CA ASP A 172 9.22 24.24 12.20
C ASP A 172 8.68 24.06 10.78
N PHE A 173 9.34 24.68 9.79
CA PHE A 173 8.99 24.48 8.39
C PHE A 173 9.21 23.03 7.93
N MET A 174 10.33 22.40 8.30
CA MET A 174 10.58 21.01 7.93
C MET A 174 9.61 20.05 8.63
N PHE A 175 9.22 20.35 9.86
CA PHE A 175 8.17 19.62 10.58
C PHE A 175 6.82 19.73 9.85
N GLY A 176 6.38 20.94 9.53
CA GLY A 176 5.13 21.19 8.81
C GLY A 176 5.13 20.63 7.38
N TYR A 177 6.25 20.71 6.67
CA TYR A 177 6.41 20.20 5.31
C TYR A 177 6.15 18.69 5.19
N GLN A 178 6.50 17.91 6.22
CA GLN A 178 6.33 16.47 6.22
C GLN A 178 4.85 16.02 6.22
N PHE A 179 3.93 16.83 6.74
CA PHE A 179 2.50 16.55 6.66
C PHE A 179 1.94 16.59 5.24
N LEU A 180 2.67 17.22 4.32
CA LEU A 180 2.31 17.33 2.90
C LEU A 180 3.14 16.40 2.01
N ASN A 181 4.42 16.27 2.32
CA ASN A 181 5.40 15.68 1.39
C ASN A 181 6.35 14.67 2.06
N GLY A 182 6.11 14.35 3.33
CA GLY A 182 6.87 13.35 4.07
C GLY A 182 6.39 11.93 3.77
N CYS A 183 6.74 11.00 4.66
CA CYS A 183 6.37 9.58 4.53
C CYS A 183 4.90 9.27 4.88
N ASN A 184 4.22 10.16 5.63
CA ASN A 184 2.83 9.98 6.04
C ASN A 184 1.96 11.23 5.71
N PRO A 185 1.81 11.60 4.44
CA PRO A 185 1.17 12.86 4.04
C PRO A 185 -0.37 12.80 4.07
N VAL A 186 -0.96 12.06 5.03
CA VAL A 186 -2.40 11.76 5.10
C VAL A 186 -3.08 12.21 6.39
N MET A 187 -2.33 12.72 7.38
CA MET A 187 -2.87 13.05 8.70
C MET A 187 -3.46 14.46 8.79
N MET A 188 -2.91 15.42 8.06
CA MET A 188 -3.36 16.81 8.14
C MET A 188 -4.72 16.98 7.48
N GLN A 189 -5.56 17.84 8.05
CA GLN A 189 -6.85 18.27 7.50
C GLN A 189 -7.10 19.76 7.80
N LYS A 190 -7.89 20.43 6.97
CA LYS A 190 -8.30 21.82 7.17
C LYS A 190 -9.24 21.92 8.38
N SER A 191 -8.95 22.85 9.28
CA SER A 191 -9.79 23.07 10.46
C SER A 191 -10.91 24.05 10.13
N THR A 192 -12.15 23.67 10.47
CA THR A 192 -13.33 24.55 10.39
C THR A 192 -13.74 25.10 11.75
N LYS A 193 -13.20 24.52 12.84
CA LYS A 193 -13.35 24.96 14.22
C LYS A 193 -12.17 24.46 15.07
N ILE A 194 -11.87 25.19 16.14
CA ILE A 194 -10.92 24.72 17.16
C ILE A 194 -11.58 23.53 17.90
N PRO A 195 -10.90 22.37 18.06
CA PRO A 195 -11.45 21.24 18.81
C PRO A 195 -11.70 21.59 20.28
N ASP A 196 -12.84 21.13 20.83
CA ASP A 196 -13.25 21.46 22.21
C ASP A 196 -12.27 20.92 23.27
N ASN A 197 -11.59 19.82 22.96
CA ASN A 197 -10.55 19.21 23.80
C ASN A 197 -9.14 19.78 23.56
N PHE A 198 -9.02 20.85 22.77
CA PHE A 198 -7.76 21.54 22.50
C PHE A 198 -7.93 23.05 22.71
N PRO A 199 -7.89 23.52 23.97
CA PRO A 199 -8.24 24.90 24.34
C PRO A 199 -7.12 25.92 24.01
N VAL A 200 -6.67 25.94 22.76
CA VAL A 200 -5.78 26.96 22.22
C VAL A 200 -6.53 28.28 22.12
N THR A 201 -5.93 29.36 22.59
CA THR A 201 -6.52 30.71 22.54
C THR A 201 -5.74 31.59 21.57
N SER A 202 -6.39 32.64 21.05
CA SER A 202 -5.74 33.67 20.24
C SER A 202 -4.47 34.24 20.90
N ALA A 203 -4.49 34.49 22.21
CA ALA A 203 -3.35 35.01 22.95
C ALA A 203 -2.14 34.06 22.98
N MET A 204 -2.37 32.74 22.94
CA MET A 204 -1.28 31.76 22.95
C MET A 204 -0.50 31.74 21.64
N VAL A 205 -1.18 31.99 20.51
CA VAL A 205 -0.60 31.86 19.17
C VAL A 205 -0.44 33.18 18.44
N GLU A 206 -0.75 34.31 19.08
CA GLU A 206 -0.69 35.67 18.52
C GLU A 206 0.63 35.94 17.80
N SER A 207 1.76 35.58 18.43
CA SER A 207 3.10 35.77 17.87
C SER A 207 3.39 34.94 16.61
N CYS A 208 2.57 33.92 16.32
CA CYS A 208 2.70 33.05 15.15
C CYS A 208 1.78 33.47 13.99
N LEU A 209 0.75 34.29 14.25
CA LEU A 209 -0.20 34.75 13.24
C LEU A 209 0.39 35.96 12.49
N GLU A 210 0.26 35.98 11.17
CA GLU A 210 0.99 36.94 10.31
C GLU A 210 0.06 37.91 9.55
N ARG A 211 -1.26 37.88 9.83
CA ARG A 211 -2.28 38.62 9.05
C ARG A 211 -3.11 39.61 9.87
N ASP A 212 -2.71 39.90 11.10
CA ASP A 212 -3.47 40.75 12.04
C ASP A 212 -4.91 40.25 12.25
N LEU A 213 -5.09 38.93 12.24
CA LEU A 213 -6.34 38.22 12.48
C LEU A 213 -6.27 37.47 13.81
N THR A 214 -7.40 37.34 14.50
CA THR A 214 -7.53 36.41 15.63
C THR A 214 -7.44 34.96 15.14
N LEU A 215 -7.17 34.00 16.04
CA LEU A 215 -7.14 32.57 15.70
C LEU A 215 -8.48 32.12 15.11
N GLU A 216 -9.59 32.59 15.67
CA GLU A 216 -10.94 32.29 15.17
C GLU A 216 -11.19 32.85 13.76
N GLU A 217 -10.61 34.01 13.45
CA GLU A 217 -10.65 34.59 12.11
C GLU A 217 -9.76 33.83 11.13
N GLU A 218 -8.58 33.35 11.55
CA GLU A 218 -7.70 32.50 10.72
C GLU A 218 -8.33 31.13 10.42
N VAL A 219 -9.06 30.55 11.36
CA VAL A 219 -9.87 29.34 11.14
C VAL A 219 -10.94 29.61 10.07
N LYS A 220 -11.71 30.71 10.22
CA LYS A 220 -12.74 31.10 9.22
C LYS A 220 -12.16 31.41 7.85
N ALA A 221 -10.97 32.00 7.81
CA ALA A 221 -10.22 32.28 6.58
C ALA A 221 -9.63 31.02 5.95
N GLY A 222 -9.66 29.88 6.65
CA GLY A 222 -9.17 28.60 6.14
C GLY A 222 -7.64 28.47 6.17
N ASN A 223 -6.96 29.20 7.05
CA ASN A 223 -5.50 29.15 7.18
C ASN A 223 -5.03 28.22 8.31
N ILE A 224 -5.94 27.61 9.07
CA ILE A 224 -5.62 26.69 10.17
C ILE A 224 -5.91 25.25 9.77
N TYR A 225 -4.98 24.37 10.14
CA TYR A 225 -5.02 22.94 9.88
C TYR A 225 -4.76 22.18 11.18
N ILE A 226 -5.23 20.94 11.27
CA ILE A 226 -5.05 20.07 12.42
C ILE A 226 -4.51 18.72 11.94
N ALA A 227 -3.55 18.17 12.68
CA ALA A 227 -3.25 16.75 12.68
C ALA A 227 -3.59 16.20 14.07
N ASP A 228 -4.61 15.34 14.12
CA ASP A 228 -5.14 14.76 15.36
C ASP A 228 -4.84 13.27 15.41
N TYR A 229 -4.13 12.86 16.45
CA TYR A 229 -3.73 11.47 16.70
C TYR A 229 -4.59 10.81 17.78
N ALA A 230 -5.85 11.23 17.96
CA ALA A 230 -6.82 10.64 18.87
C ALA A 230 -6.95 9.10 18.76
N ILE A 231 -6.68 8.53 17.58
CA ILE A 231 -6.68 7.08 17.38
C ILE A 231 -5.65 6.33 18.27
N MET A 232 -4.60 7.02 18.70
CA MET A 232 -3.57 6.51 19.60
C MET A 232 -3.99 6.51 21.08
N GLU A 233 -5.06 7.23 21.44
CA GLU A 233 -5.53 7.35 22.82
C GLU A 233 -5.93 5.98 23.37
N GLY A 234 -5.34 5.58 24.50
CA GLY A 234 -5.59 4.28 25.11
C GLY A 234 -5.11 3.08 24.27
N ILE A 235 -4.08 3.26 23.43
CA ILE A 235 -3.32 2.14 22.86
C ILE A 235 -2.27 1.68 23.88
N SER A 236 -2.15 0.36 24.07
CA SER A 236 -1.19 -0.24 24.98
C SER A 236 0.26 -0.02 24.48
N PRO A 237 1.15 0.56 25.30
CA PRO A 237 2.56 0.65 24.97
C PRO A 237 3.24 -0.72 25.08
N ASN A 238 4.31 -0.90 24.31
CA ASN A 238 5.06 -2.15 24.25
C ASN A 238 5.76 -2.48 25.58
N SER A 239 5.27 -3.51 26.26
CA SER A 239 5.79 -4.02 27.53
C SER A 239 6.56 -5.33 27.41
N THR A 240 7.02 -5.72 26.22
CA THR A 240 7.74 -6.99 25.98
C THR A 240 9.14 -7.01 26.60
N ASP A 241 9.75 -5.84 26.84
CA ASP A 241 11.04 -5.67 27.53
C ASP A 241 10.81 -5.10 28.93
N PRO A 242 10.89 -5.92 30.00
CA PRO A 242 10.62 -5.46 31.37
C PRO A 242 11.69 -4.50 31.90
N CYS A 243 12.85 -4.40 31.25
CA CYS A 243 13.93 -3.51 31.65
C CYS A 243 13.82 -2.11 31.02
N THR A 244 12.93 -1.93 30.04
CA THR A 244 12.74 -0.65 29.34
C THR A 244 11.25 -0.31 29.25
N LEU A 245 10.80 0.62 30.08
CA LEU A 245 9.47 1.19 29.92
C LEU A 245 9.38 1.97 28.61
N GLN A 246 8.33 1.72 27.84
CA GLN A 246 8.01 2.42 26.60
C GLN A 246 6.70 3.17 26.76
N TYR A 247 6.57 4.29 26.06
CA TYR A 247 5.47 5.22 26.21
C TYR A 247 4.93 5.63 24.85
N LEU A 248 3.62 5.89 24.81
CA LEU A 248 2.89 6.41 23.65
C LEU A 248 2.22 7.73 24.03
N ALA A 249 1.86 8.50 23.01
CA ALA A 249 1.09 9.75 23.14
C ALA A 249 0.00 9.79 22.06
N ALA A 250 -1.01 10.63 22.27
CA ALA A 250 -2.09 10.90 21.32
C ALA A 250 -2.22 12.40 21.06
N PRO A 251 -1.24 13.02 20.37
CA PRO A 251 -1.17 14.47 20.29
C PRO A 251 -2.24 15.09 19.40
N ILE A 252 -2.51 16.37 19.64
CA ILE A 252 -3.22 17.27 18.72
C ILE A 252 -2.23 18.35 18.31
N CYS A 253 -1.99 18.49 17.00
CA CYS A 253 -1.06 19.47 16.45
C CYS A 253 -1.84 20.48 15.59
N MET A 254 -1.80 21.75 15.97
CA MET A 254 -2.34 22.85 15.18
C MET A 254 -1.24 23.41 14.27
N LEU A 255 -1.58 23.54 12.99
CA LEU A 255 -0.69 24.13 11.99
C LEU A 255 -1.34 25.34 11.33
N TYR A 256 -0.50 26.28 10.93
CA TYR A 256 -0.89 27.55 10.32
C TYR A 256 -0.25 27.69 8.94
N LYS A 257 -1.06 28.09 7.96
CA LYS A 257 -0.58 28.51 6.65
C LYS A 257 -0.20 29.98 6.68
N ASN A 258 1.09 30.22 6.70
CA ASN A 258 1.67 31.55 6.78
C ASN A 258 1.51 32.35 5.47
N VAL A 259 1.92 33.62 5.40
CA VAL A 259 1.75 34.47 4.21
C VAL A 259 2.58 34.02 3.00
N GLN A 260 3.62 33.21 3.23
CA GLN A 260 4.40 32.52 2.18
C GLN A 260 3.78 31.18 1.78
N ASN A 261 2.54 30.93 2.21
CA ASN A 261 1.80 29.67 2.12
C ASN A 261 2.45 28.49 2.85
N LYS A 262 3.51 28.65 3.65
CA LYS A 262 4.17 27.57 4.39
C LYS A 262 3.30 27.09 5.56
N ILE A 263 3.22 25.77 5.74
CA ILE A 263 2.57 25.14 6.90
C ILE A 263 3.59 25.10 8.04
N LEU A 264 3.25 25.73 9.17
CA LEU A 264 4.07 25.79 10.38
C LEU A 264 3.27 25.30 11.59
N PRO A 265 3.84 24.47 12.47
CA PRO A 265 3.23 24.14 13.75
C PRO A 265 3.16 25.36 14.68
N ILE A 266 2.01 25.60 15.29
CA ILE A 266 1.80 26.75 16.21
C ILE A 266 1.34 26.35 17.61
N ALA A 267 0.80 25.14 17.79
CA ALA A 267 0.44 24.60 19.10
C ALA A 267 0.43 23.07 19.09
N ILE A 268 0.89 22.44 20.18
CA ILE A 268 0.88 20.99 20.36
C ILE A 268 0.40 20.65 21.77
N GLN A 269 -0.64 19.81 21.88
CA GLN A 269 -1.04 19.15 23.13
C GLN A 269 -0.73 17.65 22.99
N LEU A 270 -0.09 17.02 23.99
CA LEU A 270 0.45 15.66 23.83
C LEU A 270 -0.54 14.53 24.18
N GLY A 271 -1.58 14.84 24.96
CA GLY A 271 -2.73 13.95 25.19
C GLY A 271 -4.06 14.55 24.74
N GLN A 272 -5.10 13.73 24.67
CA GLN A 272 -6.43 14.16 24.22
C GLN A 272 -7.24 14.93 25.27
N THR A 273 -6.93 14.78 26.55
CA THR A 273 -7.65 15.47 27.65
C THR A 273 -6.83 16.67 28.13
N PRO A 274 -7.33 17.91 28.01
CA PRO A 274 -6.61 19.09 28.47
C PRO A 274 -6.54 19.14 30.00
N GLY A 275 -5.45 19.69 30.54
CA GLY A 275 -5.24 19.78 31.99
C GLY A 275 -3.91 20.42 32.35
N GLU A 276 -3.70 20.69 33.64
CA GLU A 276 -2.42 21.25 34.15
C GLU A 276 -1.23 20.32 33.87
N ASP A 277 -1.48 19.01 33.79
CA ASP A 277 -0.51 17.95 33.52
C ASP A 277 -0.39 17.58 32.03
N ASN A 278 -1.18 18.22 31.15
CA ASN A 278 -1.10 18.10 29.70
C ASN A 278 -1.06 19.50 29.06
N PRO A 279 0.06 20.23 29.23
CA PRO A 279 0.16 21.60 28.76
C PRO A 279 0.15 21.66 27.22
N ILE A 280 -0.33 22.79 26.69
CA ILE A 280 -0.21 23.12 25.27
C ILE A 280 1.16 23.78 25.05
N PHE A 281 2.05 23.07 24.36
CA PHE A 281 3.37 23.53 23.96
C PHE A 281 3.27 24.46 22.75
N LEU A 282 4.12 25.49 22.73
CA LEU A 282 4.12 26.57 21.74
C LEU A 282 5.55 26.77 21.20
N PRO A 283 5.71 27.30 19.97
CA PRO A 283 7.03 27.66 19.43
C PRO A 283 7.80 28.68 20.28
N THR A 284 7.10 29.44 21.13
CA THR A 284 7.66 30.44 22.04
C THR A 284 8.14 29.87 23.39
N ASP A 285 7.89 28.59 23.66
CA ASP A 285 8.40 27.94 24.88
C ASP A 285 9.92 27.75 24.82
N ASP A 286 10.52 27.22 25.91
CA ASP A 286 11.94 26.86 25.88
C ASP A 286 12.24 25.92 24.70
N LYS A 287 13.42 26.11 24.10
CA LYS A 287 13.89 25.37 22.94
C LYS A 287 13.62 23.86 23.05
N TYR A 288 13.89 23.25 24.19
CA TYR A 288 13.79 21.80 24.34
C TYR A 288 12.38 21.32 24.68
N ASP A 289 11.55 22.15 25.31
CA ASP A 289 10.13 21.83 25.49
C ASP A 289 9.43 21.74 24.13
N TRP A 290 9.60 22.76 23.28
CA TRP A 290 9.02 22.78 21.94
C TRP A 290 9.56 21.66 21.07
N LEU A 291 10.88 21.42 21.12
CA LEU A 291 11.49 20.34 20.36
C LEU A 291 10.96 18.97 20.78
N LEU A 292 10.85 18.69 22.08
CA LEU A 292 10.34 17.41 22.56
C LEU A 292 8.85 17.23 22.21
N ALA A 293 8.04 18.28 22.29
CA ALA A 293 6.64 18.22 21.85
C ALA A 293 6.52 17.81 20.37
N LYS A 294 7.34 18.39 19.49
CA LYS A 294 7.42 17.97 18.08
C LYS A 294 7.90 16.53 17.91
N ILE A 295 8.90 16.09 18.67
CA ILE A 295 9.39 14.70 18.63
C ILE A 295 8.27 13.71 18.96
N TRP A 296 7.44 14.01 19.97
CA TRP A 296 6.29 13.17 20.32
C TRP A 296 5.26 13.10 19.19
N VAL A 297 4.93 14.22 18.54
CA VAL A 297 4.07 14.21 17.35
C VAL A 297 4.67 13.35 16.24
N ARG A 298 5.98 13.45 15.98
CA ARG A 298 6.66 12.61 14.99
C ARG A 298 6.65 11.12 15.34
N SER A 299 6.69 10.77 16.63
CA SER A 299 6.59 9.38 17.09
C SER A 299 5.17 8.84 16.89
N SER A 300 4.14 9.59 17.28
CA SER A 300 2.74 9.21 17.01
C SER A 300 2.44 9.13 15.51
N ASP A 301 3.00 10.04 14.70
CA ASP A 301 2.92 9.98 13.23
C ASP A 301 3.52 8.69 12.67
N PHE A 302 4.69 8.29 13.17
CA PHE A 302 5.33 7.05 12.78
C PHE A 302 4.48 5.81 13.15
N HIS A 303 3.85 5.80 14.32
CA HIS A 303 2.99 4.69 14.74
C HIS A 303 1.74 4.54 13.86
N VAL A 304 1.05 5.64 13.57
CA VAL A 304 -0.10 5.64 12.66
C VAL A 304 0.33 5.32 11.23
N HIS A 305 1.46 5.87 10.78
CA HIS A 305 2.04 5.57 9.47
C HIS A 305 2.26 4.07 9.28
N GLN A 306 3.04 3.43 10.15
CA GLN A 306 3.41 2.02 10.01
C GLN A 306 2.20 1.09 10.08
N THR A 307 1.29 1.35 11.02
CA THR A 307 0.23 0.40 11.36
C THR A 307 -1.04 0.63 10.53
N VAL A 308 -1.44 1.89 10.37
CA VAL A 308 -2.70 2.25 9.72
C VAL A 308 -2.46 2.60 8.26
N THR A 309 -1.66 3.62 7.99
CA THR A 309 -1.46 4.12 6.61
C THR A 309 -0.79 3.08 5.72
N HIS A 310 0.19 2.35 6.26
CA HIS A 310 0.98 1.35 5.56
C HIS A 310 0.38 -0.06 5.65
N LEU A 311 0.43 -0.70 6.83
CA LEU A 311 -0.03 -2.08 6.97
C LEU A 311 -1.52 -2.23 6.62
N LEU A 312 -2.42 -1.56 7.34
CA LEU A 312 -3.86 -1.75 7.10
C LEU A 312 -4.27 -1.26 5.69
N ARG A 313 -4.05 0.02 5.41
CA ARG A 313 -4.68 0.70 4.26
C ARG A 313 -4.03 0.40 2.91
N THR A 314 -2.87 -0.25 2.86
CA THR A 314 -2.30 -0.75 1.60
C THR A 314 -2.12 -2.26 1.60
N HIS A 315 -1.36 -2.82 2.54
CA HIS A 315 -1.07 -4.27 2.53
C HIS A 315 -2.33 -5.12 2.71
N LEU A 316 -3.05 -4.95 3.82
CA LEU A 316 -4.19 -5.83 4.15
C LEU A 316 -5.34 -5.64 3.17
N ILE A 317 -5.64 -4.40 2.78
CA ILE A 317 -6.70 -4.10 1.82
C ILE A 317 -6.36 -4.62 0.41
N SER A 318 -5.11 -4.50 -0.05
CA SER A 318 -4.71 -5.10 -1.34
C SER A 318 -4.77 -6.62 -1.32
N GLU A 319 -4.47 -7.25 -0.17
CA GLU A 319 -4.65 -8.70 0.01
C GLU A 319 -6.12 -9.10 -0.04
N VAL A 320 -7.03 -8.34 0.56
CA VAL A 320 -8.48 -8.57 0.46
C VAL A 320 -8.92 -8.57 -1.00
N PHE A 321 -8.54 -7.55 -1.78
CA PHE A 321 -8.85 -7.53 -3.21
C PHE A 321 -8.22 -8.70 -3.96
N GLY A 322 -6.99 -9.07 -3.61
CA GLY A 322 -6.27 -10.17 -4.24
C GLY A 322 -6.93 -11.53 -4.02
N ILE A 323 -7.32 -11.84 -2.78
CA ILE A 323 -7.97 -13.11 -2.44
C ILE A 323 -9.32 -13.20 -3.14
N ALA A 324 -10.14 -12.15 -3.09
CA ALA A 324 -11.43 -12.11 -3.79
C ALA A 324 -11.26 -12.27 -5.31
N MET A 325 -10.26 -11.61 -5.91
CA MET A 325 -9.94 -11.75 -7.33
C MET A 325 -9.62 -13.21 -7.68
N PHE A 326 -8.74 -13.86 -6.90
CA PHE A 326 -8.41 -15.26 -7.13
C PHE A 326 -9.64 -16.17 -6.95
N ARG A 327 -10.51 -15.90 -5.99
CA ARG A 327 -11.67 -16.74 -5.68
C ARG A 327 -12.81 -16.64 -6.70
N GLN A 328 -13.05 -15.45 -7.26
CA GLN A 328 -14.29 -15.16 -8.00
C GLN A 328 -14.07 -14.85 -9.49
N LEU A 329 -12.85 -14.51 -9.91
CA LEU A 329 -12.58 -14.16 -11.31
C LEU A 329 -11.71 -15.23 -11.98
N PRO A 330 -12.22 -15.97 -13.00
CA PRO A 330 -11.43 -16.98 -13.72
C PRO A 330 -10.35 -16.32 -14.58
N ALA A 331 -9.31 -17.08 -14.96
CA ALA A 331 -8.14 -16.54 -15.68
C ALA A 331 -8.49 -15.84 -17.02
N VAL A 332 -9.61 -16.22 -17.63
CA VAL A 332 -10.12 -15.65 -18.88
C VAL A 332 -10.85 -14.32 -18.67
N HIS A 333 -11.23 -13.95 -17.45
CA HIS A 333 -12.02 -12.75 -17.18
C HIS A 333 -11.17 -11.48 -17.37
N PRO A 334 -11.68 -10.43 -18.05
CA PRO A 334 -10.92 -9.20 -18.29
C PRO A 334 -10.46 -8.51 -16.99
N ALA A 335 -11.30 -8.47 -15.96
CA ALA A 335 -10.89 -7.92 -14.66
C ALA A 335 -9.79 -8.75 -13.97
N PHE A 336 -9.75 -10.09 -14.13
CA PHE A 336 -8.63 -10.89 -13.62
C PHE A 336 -7.33 -10.53 -14.34
N LYS A 337 -7.36 -10.48 -15.68
CA LYS A 337 -6.20 -10.11 -16.51
C LYS A 337 -5.68 -8.70 -16.19
N LEU A 338 -6.59 -7.77 -15.90
CA LEU A 338 -6.27 -6.40 -15.50
C LEU A 338 -5.63 -6.33 -14.10
N LEU A 339 -6.22 -7.02 -13.11
CA LEU A 339 -5.82 -6.87 -11.71
C LEU A 339 -4.62 -7.73 -11.32
N LEU A 340 -4.38 -8.87 -11.98
CA LEU A 340 -3.34 -9.82 -11.59
C LEU A 340 -1.93 -9.19 -11.44
N PRO A 341 -1.45 -8.33 -12.36
CA PRO A 341 -0.16 -7.66 -12.19
C PRO A 341 -0.09 -6.77 -10.93
N HIS A 342 -1.23 -6.27 -10.46
CA HIS A 342 -1.35 -5.37 -9.32
C HIS A 342 -1.52 -6.09 -7.98
N ILE A 343 -1.63 -7.41 -7.98
CA ILE A 343 -1.75 -8.26 -6.77
C ILE A 343 -0.52 -9.17 -6.61
N ARG A 344 0.42 -9.13 -7.57
CA ARG A 344 1.63 -9.97 -7.56
C ARG A 344 2.36 -9.82 -6.24
N PHE A 345 2.60 -10.96 -5.58
CA PHE A 345 3.29 -11.10 -4.30
C PHE A 345 2.65 -10.46 -3.06
N THR A 346 1.53 -9.74 -3.17
CA THR A 346 0.87 -9.10 -2.02
C THR A 346 0.48 -10.11 -0.94
N ILE A 347 -0.08 -11.25 -1.33
CA ILE A 347 -0.44 -12.32 -0.37
C ILE A 347 0.83 -12.94 0.25
N ALA A 348 1.91 -13.11 -0.53
CA ALA A 348 3.17 -13.67 -0.06
C ALA A 348 3.85 -12.78 0.99
N ILE A 349 3.99 -11.48 0.71
CA ILE A 349 4.63 -10.54 1.64
C ILE A 349 3.83 -10.40 2.93
N ASN A 350 2.50 -10.34 2.84
CA ASN A 350 1.64 -10.25 4.02
C ASN A 350 1.68 -11.53 4.86
N THR A 351 1.77 -12.70 4.23
CA THR A 351 1.92 -13.97 4.94
C THR A 351 3.24 -14.01 5.68
N LYS A 352 4.35 -13.59 5.04
CA LYS A 352 5.63 -13.44 5.74
C LYS A 352 5.59 -12.41 6.86
N ALA A 353 4.85 -11.33 6.70
CA ALA A 353 4.71 -10.32 7.75
C ALA A 353 3.99 -10.90 8.96
N ARG A 354 2.89 -11.63 8.76
CA ARG A 354 2.19 -12.37 9.82
C ARG A 354 3.04 -13.48 10.44
N GLU A 355 3.95 -14.08 9.69
CA GLU A 355 4.83 -15.15 10.17
C GLU A 355 6.02 -14.61 10.99
N GLN A 356 6.59 -13.47 10.61
CA GLN A 356 7.91 -13.01 11.09
C GLN A 356 7.95 -11.60 11.68
N LEU A 357 7.09 -10.69 11.20
CA LEU A 357 7.19 -9.26 11.48
C LEU A 357 6.22 -8.85 12.60
N ILE A 358 4.92 -9.04 12.38
CA ILE A 358 3.83 -8.56 13.24
C ILE A 358 3.19 -9.67 14.11
N CYS A 359 3.73 -10.89 14.08
CA CYS A 359 3.34 -11.93 15.03
C CYS A 359 3.74 -11.56 16.46
N GLU A 360 3.15 -12.27 17.43
CA GLU A 360 3.63 -12.26 18.81
C GLU A 360 5.13 -12.57 18.85
N CYS A 361 5.90 -11.73 19.55
CA CYS A 361 7.37 -11.81 19.62
C CYS A 361 8.09 -11.60 18.26
N GLY A 362 7.40 -11.05 17.26
CA GLY A 362 7.95 -10.75 15.93
C GLY A 362 9.00 -9.64 15.91
N LEU A 363 9.57 -9.37 14.74
CA LEU A 363 10.58 -8.32 14.58
C LEU A 363 10.04 -6.91 14.90
N PHE A 364 8.74 -6.68 14.73
CA PHE A 364 8.11 -5.39 15.03
C PHE A 364 8.23 -5.04 16.52
N ASP A 365 8.18 -6.02 17.42
CA ASP A 365 8.25 -5.80 18.87
C ASP A 365 9.62 -5.31 19.35
N LYS A 366 10.66 -5.45 18.52
CA LYS A 366 12.05 -5.14 18.90
C LYS A 366 12.35 -3.65 19.00
N ALA A 367 11.63 -2.80 18.28
CA ALA A 367 11.92 -1.37 18.21
C ALA A 367 10.69 -0.48 18.42
N ASN A 368 9.49 -0.99 18.16
CA ASN A 368 8.28 -0.17 18.06
C ASN A 368 7.55 -0.07 19.41
N GLY A 369 7.18 1.15 19.79
CA GLY A 369 6.41 1.46 20.99
C GLY A 369 4.99 0.89 20.97
N THR A 370 4.46 0.52 19.80
CA THR A 370 3.16 -0.18 19.64
C THR A 370 3.32 -1.70 19.49
N GLY A 371 4.53 -2.25 19.63
CA GLY A 371 4.75 -3.70 19.69
C GLY A 371 4.05 -4.37 20.88
N GLY A 372 3.95 -5.69 20.88
CA GLY A 372 3.37 -6.47 21.97
C GLY A 372 1.83 -6.41 22.07
N GLY A 373 1.16 -5.94 21.02
CA GLY A 373 -0.31 -5.90 20.91
C GLY A 373 -0.91 -4.53 20.62
N GLY A 374 -0.22 -3.42 20.93
CA GLY A 374 -0.75 -2.07 20.68
C GLY A 374 -1.06 -1.77 19.21
N HIS A 375 -0.27 -2.31 18.28
CA HIS A 375 -0.51 -2.22 16.84
C HIS A 375 -1.77 -2.98 16.40
N VAL A 376 -2.09 -4.09 17.07
CA VAL A 376 -3.33 -4.84 16.83
C VAL A 376 -4.54 -4.02 17.28
N GLU A 377 -4.49 -3.44 18.48
CA GLU A 377 -5.52 -2.52 18.98
C GLU A 377 -5.71 -1.32 18.04
N LEU A 378 -4.62 -0.80 17.49
CA LEU A 378 -4.65 0.34 16.57
C LEU A 378 -5.32 -0.01 15.23
N VAL A 379 -5.06 -1.21 14.68
CA VAL A 379 -5.80 -1.70 13.49
C VAL A 379 -7.28 -1.83 13.81
N GLN A 380 -7.64 -2.46 14.95
CA GLN A 380 -9.04 -2.64 15.36
C GLN A 380 -9.77 -1.31 15.53
N LYS A 381 -9.12 -0.29 16.11
CA LYS A 381 -9.68 1.06 16.21
C LYS A 381 -9.84 1.70 14.84
N SER A 382 -8.84 1.57 13.95
CA SER A 382 -8.91 2.14 12.61
C SER A 382 -10.01 1.52 11.76
N MET A 383 -10.31 0.23 11.92
CA MET A 383 -11.36 -0.45 11.17
C MET A 383 -12.75 0.16 11.42
N LYS A 384 -12.98 0.74 12.60
CA LYS A 384 -14.26 1.39 12.95
C LYS A 384 -14.54 2.71 12.21
N THR A 385 -13.51 3.32 11.61
CA THR A 385 -13.62 4.60 10.89
C THR A 385 -13.09 4.50 9.46
N PHE A 386 -12.58 3.33 9.06
CA PHE A 386 -12.10 3.05 7.72
C PHE A 386 -13.28 2.92 6.77
N THR A 387 -13.27 3.63 5.64
CA THR A 387 -14.35 3.53 4.64
C THR A 387 -13.81 3.28 3.24
N TYR A 388 -14.62 2.69 2.36
CA TYR A 388 -14.28 2.53 0.94
C TYR A 388 -13.94 3.86 0.28
N LYS A 389 -14.73 4.92 0.52
CA LYS A 389 -14.47 6.26 -0.03
C LYS A 389 -13.14 6.84 0.43
N SER A 390 -12.65 6.45 1.61
CA SER A 390 -11.33 6.88 2.08
C SER A 390 -10.15 6.25 1.32
N LEU A 391 -10.40 5.24 0.48
CA LEU A 391 -9.43 4.72 -0.50
C LEU A 391 -9.51 5.45 -1.85
N CYS A 392 -10.63 6.10 -2.16
CA CYS A 392 -10.79 6.88 -3.39
C CYS A 392 -10.00 8.18 -3.27
N PHE A 393 -8.83 8.26 -3.92
CA PHE A 393 -7.85 9.30 -3.68
C PHE A 393 -8.40 10.74 -3.79
N PRO A 394 -9.15 11.13 -4.84
CA PRO A 394 -9.71 12.49 -4.93
C PRO A 394 -10.70 12.80 -3.81
N GLU A 395 -11.54 11.83 -3.44
CA GLU A 395 -12.51 11.99 -2.36
C GLU A 395 -11.83 12.08 -0.99
N ALA A 396 -10.76 11.31 -0.76
CA ALA A 396 -9.97 11.37 0.47
C ALA A 396 -9.20 12.70 0.64
N ILE A 397 -8.75 13.32 -0.46
CA ILE A 397 -8.16 14.68 -0.43
C ILE A 397 -9.24 15.71 -0.09
N LYS A 398 -10.39 15.64 -0.77
CA LYS A 398 -11.52 16.55 -0.58
C LYS A 398 -12.12 16.45 0.82
N ALA A 399 -12.24 15.24 1.36
CA ALA A 399 -12.76 15.01 2.71
C ALA A 399 -11.92 15.70 3.80
N ARG A 400 -10.63 15.92 3.53
CA ARG A 400 -9.71 16.66 4.43
C ARG A 400 -9.64 18.16 4.11
N GLY A 401 -10.36 18.64 3.09
CA GLY A 401 -10.38 20.03 2.66
C GLY A 401 -9.05 20.51 2.08
N LEU A 402 -8.30 19.64 1.39
CA LEU A 402 -6.95 19.92 0.89
C LEU A 402 -6.87 19.95 -0.65
N GLU A 403 -8.00 19.98 -1.37
CA GLU A 403 -8.06 19.88 -2.83
C GLU A 403 -7.56 21.13 -3.57
N SER A 404 -7.56 22.30 -2.92
CA SER A 404 -7.20 23.56 -3.59
C SER A 404 -5.70 23.67 -3.84
N GLU A 405 -5.31 23.61 -5.12
CA GLU A 405 -3.92 23.84 -5.56
C GLU A 405 -3.45 25.27 -5.28
N GLU A 406 -4.36 26.25 -5.33
CA GLU A 406 -4.07 27.65 -5.02
C GLU A 406 -3.80 27.86 -3.53
N GLU A 407 -4.59 27.22 -2.65
CA GLU A 407 -4.41 27.35 -1.20
C GLU A 407 -3.14 26.64 -0.71
N LEU A 408 -2.82 25.47 -1.26
CA LEU A 408 -1.67 24.63 -0.88
C LEU A 408 -0.81 24.30 -2.10
N PRO A 409 0.03 25.24 -2.59
CA PRO A 409 0.72 25.11 -3.87
C PRO A 409 1.93 24.16 -3.87
N TYR A 410 2.27 23.55 -2.74
CA TYR A 410 3.38 22.59 -2.62
C TYR A 410 2.96 21.29 -1.93
N TYR A 411 1.68 20.90 -2.07
CA TYR A 411 1.21 19.58 -1.65
C TYR A 411 1.42 18.55 -2.76
N TYR A 412 2.66 18.12 -2.94
CA TYR A 412 3.07 17.31 -4.08
C TYR A 412 2.50 15.90 -4.08
N TYR A 413 2.27 15.30 -2.90
CA TYR A 413 1.55 14.02 -2.78
C TYR A 413 0.17 14.09 -3.42
N ARG A 414 -0.61 15.16 -3.15
CA ARG A 414 -1.91 15.40 -3.78
C ARG A 414 -1.73 15.58 -5.29
N ASP A 415 -0.84 16.46 -5.71
CA ASP A 415 -0.73 16.89 -7.10
C ASP A 415 -0.33 15.71 -8.02
N ASP A 416 0.68 14.94 -7.60
CA ASP A 416 1.15 13.78 -8.35
C ASP A 416 0.13 12.63 -8.24
N GLY A 417 -0.44 12.42 -7.05
CA GLY A 417 -1.41 11.36 -6.81
C GLY A 417 -2.68 11.54 -7.63
N LEU A 418 -3.20 12.76 -7.77
CA LEU A 418 -4.32 13.07 -8.64
C LEU A 418 -4.01 12.82 -10.13
N ARG A 419 -2.77 13.08 -10.56
CA ARG A 419 -2.34 12.81 -11.95
C ARG A 419 -2.27 11.31 -12.21
N VAL A 420 -1.66 10.55 -11.31
CA VAL A 420 -1.57 9.09 -11.41
C VAL A 420 -2.96 8.45 -11.31
N TRP A 421 -3.81 8.90 -10.38
CA TRP A 421 -5.21 8.45 -10.26
C TRP A 421 -5.97 8.62 -11.58
N LYS A 422 -5.92 9.81 -12.19
CA LYS A 422 -6.57 10.08 -13.48
C LYS A 422 -6.00 9.22 -14.61
N ALA A 423 -4.69 8.93 -14.61
CA ALA A 423 -4.08 8.04 -15.59
C ALA A 423 -4.58 6.60 -15.45
N VAL A 424 -4.61 6.06 -14.22
CA VAL A 424 -5.16 4.73 -13.91
C VAL A 424 -6.64 4.68 -14.26
N GLN A 425 -7.44 5.66 -13.84
CA GLN A 425 -8.87 5.71 -14.13
C GLN A 425 -9.15 5.73 -15.63
N SER A 426 -8.36 6.49 -16.40
CA SER A 426 -8.48 6.50 -17.87
C SER A 426 -8.12 5.15 -18.48
N PHE A 427 -7.10 4.45 -17.97
CA PHE A 427 -6.72 3.13 -18.46
C PHE A 427 -7.82 2.10 -18.16
N VAL A 428 -8.33 2.09 -16.92
CA VAL A 428 -9.45 1.25 -16.51
C VAL A 428 -10.68 1.56 -17.36
N THR A 429 -10.99 2.83 -17.64
CA THR A 429 -12.10 3.24 -18.50
C THR A 429 -11.95 2.65 -19.90
N ASP A 430 -10.74 2.73 -20.50
CA ASP A 430 -10.48 2.17 -21.82
C ASP A 430 -10.71 0.64 -21.81
N ILE A 431 -10.22 -0.08 -20.79
CA ILE A 431 -10.43 -1.53 -20.65
C ILE A 431 -11.90 -1.89 -20.41
N VAL A 432 -12.58 -1.24 -19.47
CA VAL A 432 -14.00 -1.49 -19.19
C VAL A 432 -14.85 -1.22 -20.44
N SER A 433 -14.55 -0.18 -21.21
CA SER A 433 -15.28 0.15 -22.45
C SER A 433 -15.09 -0.89 -23.56
N ILE A 434 -13.98 -1.63 -23.57
CA ILE A 434 -13.73 -2.72 -24.53
C ILE A 434 -14.64 -3.92 -24.24
N TYR A 435 -14.84 -4.26 -22.96
CA TYR A 435 -15.49 -5.51 -22.56
C TYR A 435 -16.93 -5.34 -22.05
N TYR A 436 -17.30 -4.18 -21.52
CA TYR A 436 -18.63 -3.87 -21.01
C TYR A 436 -19.32 -2.82 -21.89
N SER A 437 -20.24 -3.28 -22.73
CA SER A 437 -20.97 -2.42 -23.67
C SER A 437 -21.97 -1.47 -22.98
N SER A 438 -22.48 -1.84 -21.82
CA SER A 438 -23.48 -1.08 -21.07
C SER A 438 -23.47 -1.40 -19.58
N ASP A 439 -24.26 -0.68 -18.80
CA ASP A 439 -24.45 -0.92 -17.37
C ASP A 439 -25.12 -2.27 -17.10
N GLU A 440 -26.05 -2.68 -17.98
CA GLU A 440 -26.68 -4.01 -17.92
C GLU A 440 -25.62 -5.11 -18.06
N THR A 441 -24.59 -4.90 -18.88
CA THR A 441 -23.49 -5.87 -19.03
C THR A 441 -22.73 -6.08 -17.71
N VAL A 442 -22.62 -5.03 -16.87
CA VAL A 442 -22.00 -5.11 -15.54
C VAL A 442 -22.95 -5.80 -14.55
N GLN A 443 -24.24 -5.52 -14.64
CA GLN A 443 -25.25 -6.14 -13.76
C GLN A 443 -25.40 -7.65 -14.02
N ASP A 444 -25.30 -8.07 -15.28
CA ASP A 444 -25.39 -9.46 -15.71
C ASP A 444 -24.11 -10.28 -15.44
N ASP A 445 -23.00 -9.61 -15.12
CA ASP A 445 -21.72 -10.26 -14.81
C ASP A 445 -21.70 -10.80 -13.38
N GLU A 446 -22.16 -12.05 -13.22
CA GLU A 446 -22.22 -12.73 -11.92
C GLU A 446 -20.85 -12.86 -11.22
N GLU A 447 -19.75 -12.88 -11.97
CA GLU A 447 -18.40 -13.05 -11.45
C GLU A 447 -17.89 -11.73 -10.83
N ILE A 448 -18.17 -10.58 -11.46
CA ILE A 448 -17.92 -9.26 -10.86
C ILE A 448 -18.79 -9.03 -9.63
N GLN A 449 -20.07 -9.40 -9.67
CA GLN A 449 -20.93 -9.26 -8.49
C GLN A 449 -20.45 -10.14 -7.34
N ALA A 450 -20.02 -11.38 -7.64
CA ALA A 450 -19.43 -12.27 -6.64
C ALA A 450 -18.11 -11.73 -6.08
N PHE A 451 -17.22 -11.18 -6.92
CA PHE A 451 -15.96 -10.55 -6.50
C PHE A 451 -16.19 -9.40 -5.51
N VAL A 452 -17.08 -8.47 -5.85
CA VAL A 452 -17.39 -7.30 -5.01
C VAL A 452 -18.05 -7.73 -3.69
N LYS A 453 -18.98 -8.70 -3.76
CA LYS A 453 -19.59 -9.28 -2.57
C LYS A 453 -18.57 -10.02 -1.69
N ASP A 454 -17.61 -10.74 -2.27
CA ASP A 454 -16.59 -11.48 -1.51
C ASP A 454 -15.67 -10.54 -0.73
N VAL A 455 -15.32 -9.39 -1.33
CA VAL A 455 -14.62 -8.30 -0.64
C VAL A 455 -15.45 -7.76 0.53
N CYS A 456 -16.71 -7.38 0.30
CA CYS A 456 -17.53 -6.76 1.33
C CYS A 456 -17.90 -7.73 2.46
N SER A 457 -18.45 -8.90 2.13
CA SER A 457 -19.03 -9.81 3.11
C SER A 457 -18.03 -10.73 3.81
N PHE A 458 -16.92 -11.08 3.15
CA PHE A 458 -15.89 -11.90 3.78
C PHE A 458 -14.67 -11.07 4.10
N GLY A 459 -14.06 -10.41 3.11
CA GLY A 459 -12.86 -9.58 3.31
C GLY A 459 -13.04 -8.53 4.41
N MET A 460 -14.12 -7.76 4.33
CA MET A 460 -14.49 -6.70 5.28
C MET A 460 -15.55 -7.14 6.30
N GLN A 461 -15.93 -8.43 6.31
CA GLN A 461 -16.85 -9.04 7.28
C GLN A 461 -18.22 -8.34 7.43
N ASP A 462 -18.76 -7.76 6.34
CA ASP A 462 -20.01 -6.98 6.35
C ASP A 462 -20.05 -5.87 7.43
N GLN A 463 -18.90 -5.29 7.78
CA GLN A 463 -18.86 -4.12 8.68
C GLN A 463 -19.51 -2.91 7.99
N ASP A 464 -20.70 -2.54 8.47
CA ASP A 464 -21.51 -1.47 7.87
C ASP A 464 -20.78 -0.11 7.89
N GLU A 465 -19.94 0.13 8.90
CA GLU A 465 -19.11 1.33 9.02
C GLU A 465 -18.12 1.49 7.86
N CYS A 466 -17.73 0.39 7.19
CA CYS A 466 -16.75 0.42 6.12
C CYS A 466 -17.31 0.88 4.76
N GLU A 467 -18.63 0.90 4.58
CA GLU A 467 -19.29 1.39 3.37
C GLU A 467 -18.79 0.77 2.04
N PHE A 468 -18.30 -0.48 2.06
CA PHE A 468 -17.91 -1.18 0.82
C PHE A 468 -19.16 -1.51 -0.02
N PRO A 469 -19.10 -1.35 -1.35
CA PRO A 469 -20.24 -1.69 -2.19
C PRO A 469 -20.50 -3.20 -2.13
N LYS A 470 -21.77 -3.59 -2.00
CA LYS A 470 -22.22 -5.00 -2.02
C LYS A 470 -22.45 -5.52 -3.44
N SER A 471 -22.58 -4.61 -4.41
CA SER A 471 -22.80 -4.89 -5.83
C SER A 471 -22.47 -3.65 -6.65
N LEU A 472 -22.16 -3.81 -7.94
CA LEU A 472 -21.93 -2.70 -8.86
C LEU A 472 -23.01 -2.73 -9.95
N LYS A 473 -23.59 -1.57 -10.26
CA LYS A 473 -24.72 -1.42 -11.18
C LYS A 473 -24.38 -0.71 -12.47
N THR A 474 -23.32 0.09 -12.48
CA THR A 474 -22.92 0.87 -13.65
C THR A 474 -21.44 0.67 -13.99
N ARG A 475 -21.08 1.00 -15.23
CA ARG A 475 -19.68 0.98 -15.67
C ARG A 475 -18.84 1.98 -14.89
N GLU A 476 -19.39 3.14 -14.52
CA GLU A 476 -18.69 4.15 -13.72
C GLU A 476 -18.32 3.60 -12.34
N GLN A 477 -19.23 2.86 -11.70
CA GLN A 477 -18.95 2.20 -10.43
C GLN A 477 -17.86 1.12 -10.57
N LEU A 478 -17.88 0.33 -11.65
CA LEU A 478 -16.81 -0.63 -11.94
C LEU A 478 -15.47 0.05 -12.22
N ILE A 479 -15.47 1.16 -12.95
CA ILE A 479 -14.27 1.94 -13.25
C ILE A 479 -13.67 2.51 -11.97
N GLU A 480 -14.47 3.14 -11.11
CA GLU A 480 -14.00 3.63 -9.81
C GLU A 480 -13.45 2.49 -8.96
N TYR A 481 -14.17 1.36 -8.89
CA TYR A 481 -13.76 0.20 -8.11
C TYR A 481 -12.40 -0.35 -8.52
N LEU A 482 -12.21 -0.63 -9.81
CA LEU A 482 -10.94 -1.15 -10.32
C LEU A 482 -9.82 -0.09 -10.23
N THR A 483 -10.14 1.19 -10.37
CA THR A 483 -9.17 2.30 -10.16
C THR A 483 -8.67 2.31 -8.72
N THR A 484 -9.58 2.21 -7.74
CA THR A 484 -9.25 2.15 -6.31
C THR A 484 -8.33 0.98 -6.00
N VAL A 485 -8.63 -0.22 -6.53
CA VAL A 485 -7.78 -1.41 -6.33
C VAL A 485 -6.37 -1.17 -6.87
N ILE A 486 -6.26 -0.76 -8.15
CA ILE A 486 -4.95 -0.58 -8.81
C ILE A 486 -4.17 0.54 -8.12
N PHE A 487 -4.79 1.68 -7.83
CA PHE A 487 -4.11 2.82 -7.20
C PHE A 487 -3.63 2.50 -5.78
N THR A 488 -4.44 1.77 -5.00
CA THR A 488 -4.08 1.37 -3.63
C THR A 488 -2.86 0.45 -3.64
N ALA A 489 -2.85 -0.55 -4.52
CA ALA A 489 -1.79 -1.53 -4.60
C ALA A 489 -0.48 -1.00 -5.22
N SER A 490 -0.54 0.12 -5.94
CA SER A 490 0.60 0.74 -6.62
C SER A 490 0.97 2.10 -6.00
N ALA A 491 0.35 3.17 -6.49
CA ALA A 491 0.70 4.55 -6.19
C ALA A 491 0.59 4.89 -4.70
N GLN A 492 -0.51 4.48 -4.04
CA GLN A 492 -0.67 4.75 -2.62
C GLN A 492 0.43 4.06 -1.81
N HIS A 493 0.64 2.75 -2.00
CA HIS A 493 1.72 2.00 -1.36
C HIS A 493 3.09 2.66 -1.60
N ALA A 494 3.42 2.98 -2.85
CA ALA A 494 4.70 3.59 -3.18
C ALA A 494 4.94 4.93 -2.46
N SER A 495 3.90 5.77 -2.39
CA SER A 495 3.98 7.10 -1.77
C SER A 495 4.23 7.08 -0.26
N ILE A 496 3.89 5.99 0.42
CA ILE A 496 4.00 5.85 1.88
C ILE A 496 5.08 4.85 2.30
N ASN A 497 5.60 4.04 1.37
CA ASN A 497 6.62 3.03 1.67
C ASN A 497 8.04 3.51 1.34
N PHE A 498 8.30 3.99 0.12
CA PHE A 498 9.67 4.24 -0.36
C PHE A 498 10.33 5.50 0.22
N GLY A 499 9.57 6.32 0.96
CA GLY A 499 10.10 7.45 1.73
C GLY A 499 10.55 7.09 3.14
N GLN A 500 10.35 5.85 3.60
CA GLN A 500 10.66 5.48 4.99
C GLN A 500 12.12 5.70 5.34
N TYR A 501 13.05 5.29 4.47
CA TYR A 501 14.46 5.52 4.75
C TYR A 501 14.83 7.02 4.70
N ASP A 502 14.26 7.80 3.77
CA ASP A 502 14.55 9.23 3.67
C ASP A 502 14.14 10.00 4.93
N TRP A 503 12.96 9.71 5.47
CA TRP A 503 12.35 10.48 6.55
C TRP A 503 12.57 9.88 7.93
N CYS A 504 12.66 8.55 8.02
CA CYS A 504 12.75 7.85 9.30
C CYS A 504 14.17 7.42 9.67
N SER A 505 15.16 7.49 8.76
CA SER A 505 16.55 7.13 9.11
C SER A 505 17.16 8.08 10.14
N TRP A 506 16.72 9.33 10.18
CA TRP A 506 17.07 10.24 11.27
C TRP A 506 16.09 10.05 12.42
N ILE A 507 16.46 9.20 13.38
CA ILE A 507 15.57 8.73 14.44
C ILE A 507 14.87 9.85 15.21
N PRO A 508 15.52 10.99 15.57
CA PRO A 508 14.80 12.09 16.24
C PRO A 508 13.63 12.66 15.42
N ASN A 509 13.64 12.50 14.09
CA ASN A 509 12.56 12.93 13.20
C ASN A 509 11.43 11.90 13.06
N SER A 510 11.63 10.63 13.42
CA SER A 510 10.58 9.61 13.46
C SER A 510 10.93 8.52 14.48
N PRO A 511 10.84 8.81 15.80
CA PRO A 511 11.22 7.84 16.81
C PRO A 511 10.24 6.66 16.82
N PRO A 512 10.71 5.41 16.66
CA PRO A 512 9.86 4.23 16.73
C PRO A 512 9.37 3.93 18.15
N THR A 513 9.93 4.56 19.18
CA THR A 513 9.49 4.44 20.58
C THR A 513 9.99 5.61 21.40
N MET A 514 9.41 5.80 22.58
CA MET A 514 9.84 6.77 23.59
C MET A 514 10.00 6.06 24.95
N ARG A 515 11.11 6.32 25.66
CA ARG A 515 11.52 5.64 26.91
C ARG A 515 11.25 6.46 28.18
N LYS A 516 10.67 7.66 28.04
CA LYS A 516 10.13 8.46 29.14
C LYS A 516 8.71 8.88 28.77
N ALA A 517 7.90 9.18 29.79
CA ALA A 517 6.56 9.70 29.59
C ALA A 517 6.58 11.11 28.95
N PRO A 518 5.50 11.54 28.29
CA PRO A 518 5.34 12.91 27.83
C PRO A 518 5.55 13.93 28.98
N PRO A 519 6.19 15.08 28.71
CA PRO A 519 6.39 16.12 29.72
C PRO A 519 5.05 16.69 30.20
N THR A 520 4.84 16.72 31.51
CA THR A 520 3.62 17.25 32.14
C THR A 520 3.74 18.72 32.57
N LYS A 521 4.94 19.31 32.44
CA LYS A 521 5.24 20.71 32.80
C LYS A 521 6.24 21.31 31.85
N LYS A 522 6.05 22.58 31.50
CA LYS A 522 7.01 23.41 30.76
C LYS A 522 8.21 23.80 31.65
N GLY A 523 9.32 24.15 31.02
CA GLY A 523 10.57 24.62 31.63
C GLY A 523 11.40 23.53 32.28
N THR A 524 11.09 22.24 32.03
CA THR A 524 11.74 21.10 32.70
C THR A 524 12.57 20.24 31.76
N VAL A 525 12.37 20.36 30.44
CA VAL A 525 13.03 19.50 29.47
C VAL A 525 14.45 19.99 29.19
N THR A 526 15.41 19.07 29.23
CA THR A 526 16.80 19.32 28.83
C THR A 526 17.17 18.45 27.63
N VAL A 527 18.27 18.78 26.94
CA VAL A 527 18.79 17.92 25.87
C VAL A 527 19.08 16.49 26.36
N GLN A 528 19.56 16.34 27.61
CA GLN A 528 19.82 15.04 28.20
C GLN A 528 18.52 14.25 28.41
N HIS A 529 17.46 14.93 28.85
CA HIS A 529 16.13 14.33 28.96
C HIS A 529 15.63 13.83 27.60
N ILE A 530 15.83 14.59 26.52
CA ILE A 530 15.47 14.16 25.15
C ILE A 530 16.25 12.91 24.74
N ILE A 531 17.57 12.90 24.93
CA ILE A 531 18.44 11.74 24.58
C ILE A 531 18.01 10.48 25.34
N GLU A 532 17.65 10.62 26.62
CA GLU A 532 17.17 9.51 27.44
C GLU A 532 15.74 9.07 27.07
N SER A 533 14.94 9.96 26.51
CA SER A 533 13.59 9.66 26.00
C SER A 533 13.62 8.96 24.64
N LEU A 534 14.57 9.29 23.78
CA LEU A 534 14.71 8.66 22.46
C LEU A 534 15.08 7.16 22.57
N PRO A 535 14.88 6.36 21.50
CA PRO A 535 15.22 4.94 21.49
C PRO A 535 16.68 4.67 21.86
N ASP A 536 16.93 3.55 22.53
CA ASP A 536 18.30 3.06 22.74
C ASP A 536 18.95 2.59 21.43
N ARG A 537 20.23 2.24 21.51
CA ARG A 537 21.02 1.80 20.35
C ARG A 537 20.48 0.53 19.70
N GLY A 538 19.96 -0.42 20.48
CA GLY A 538 19.43 -1.67 19.97
C GLY A 538 18.18 -1.44 19.13
N ARG A 539 17.21 -0.70 19.70
CA ARG A 539 15.98 -0.29 19.00
C ARG A 539 16.27 0.56 17.76
N SER A 540 17.21 1.49 17.90
CA SER A 540 17.70 2.32 16.78
C SER A 540 18.27 1.50 15.63
N CYS A 541 19.04 0.46 15.94
CA CYS A 541 19.65 -0.41 14.94
C CYS A 541 18.59 -1.22 14.16
N TRP A 542 17.64 -1.82 14.87
CA TRP A 542 16.51 -2.53 14.26
C TRP A 542 15.65 -1.61 13.39
N HIS A 543 15.35 -0.41 13.88
CA HIS A 543 14.62 0.61 13.12
C HIS A 543 15.30 0.94 11.79
N LEU A 544 16.59 1.28 11.82
CA LEU A 544 17.35 1.61 10.61
C LEU A 544 17.40 0.45 9.61
N GLY A 545 17.59 -0.78 10.11
CA GLY A 545 17.55 -1.98 9.27
C GLY A 545 16.19 -2.16 8.59
N ALA A 546 15.11 -1.97 9.36
CA ALA A 546 13.74 -2.10 8.88
C ALA A 546 13.40 -1.08 7.80
N VAL A 547 13.51 0.22 8.11
CA VAL A 547 13.11 1.28 7.18
C VAL A 547 13.96 1.29 5.91
N TRP A 548 15.21 0.83 5.99
CA TRP A 548 16.05 0.67 4.80
C TRP A 548 15.57 -0.49 3.93
N ALA A 549 15.39 -1.67 4.52
CA ALA A 549 15.04 -2.88 3.78
C ALA A 549 13.67 -2.75 3.10
N LEU A 550 12.71 -2.12 3.77
CA LEU A 550 11.38 -1.84 3.20
C LEU A 550 11.41 -0.80 2.07
N SER A 551 12.42 0.07 2.03
CA SER A 551 12.52 1.12 1.00
C SER A 551 13.31 0.70 -0.25
N GLN A 552 13.69 -0.58 -0.39
CA GLN A 552 14.47 -1.05 -1.54
C GLN A 552 13.58 -1.60 -2.65
N PHE A 553 13.91 -1.27 -3.89
CA PHE A 553 13.36 -1.96 -5.06
C PHE A 553 14.11 -3.27 -5.31
N GLN A 554 13.42 -4.26 -5.87
CA GLN A 554 14.08 -5.45 -6.40
C GLN A 554 14.86 -5.12 -7.68
N GLU A 555 15.87 -5.93 -8.02
CA GLU A 555 16.68 -5.72 -9.24
C GLU A 555 15.83 -5.76 -10.52
N ASN A 556 14.80 -6.62 -10.54
CA ASN A 556 13.86 -6.77 -11.65
C ASN A 556 12.46 -6.27 -11.28
N GLU A 557 12.37 -5.15 -10.55
CA GLU A 557 11.10 -4.54 -10.16
C GLU A 557 10.22 -4.22 -11.38
N LEU A 558 8.92 -4.45 -11.27
CA LEU A 558 7.96 -4.14 -12.32
C LEU A 558 7.17 -2.89 -11.94
N PHE A 559 7.57 -1.75 -12.51
CA PHE A 559 6.91 -0.47 -12.28
C PHE A 559 5.58 -0.35 -13.02
N LEU A 560 4.79 0.65 -12.63
CA LEU A 560 3.42 0.87 -13.07
C LEU A 560 3.32 0.91 -14.60
N GLY A 561 2.49 0.04 -15.17
CA GLY A 561 2.32 -0.09 -16.62
C GLY A 561 3.31 -1.04 -17.31
N MET A 562 4.27 -1.60 -16.59
CA MET A 562 5.12 -2.69 -17.08
C MET A 562 4.41 -4.02 -16.92
N TYR A 563 3.88 -4.56 -18.02
CA TYR A 563 3.12 -5.80 -18.04
C TYR A 563 3.79 -6.83 -18.98
N PRO A 564 4.89 -7.48 -18.53
CA PRO A 564 5.63 -8.44 -19.37
C PRO A 564 4.89 -9.77 -19.57
N ASP A 565 3.95 -10.08 -18.68
CA ASP A 565 3.08 -11.24 -18.78
C ASP A 565 1.82 -10.85 -19.57
N GLU A 566 1.81 -11.22 -20.85
CA GLU A 566 0.76 -10.87 -21.82
C GLU A 566 -0.54 -11.65 -21.59
N HIS A 567 -1.24 -11.34 -20.50
CA HIS A 567 -2.57 -11.91 -20.25
C HIS A 567 -3.62 -11.42 -21.23
N PHE A 568 -3.53 -10.16 -21.67
CA PHE A 568 -4.33 -9.61 -22.77
C PHE A 568 -3.63 -9.85 -24.10
N THR A 569 -4.25 -10.64 -24.99
CA THR A 569 -3.71 -10.90 -26.32
C THR A 569 -4.38 -10.03 -27.40
N GLU A 570 -5.51 -9.39 -27.07
CA GLU A 570 -6.29 -8.59 -28.02
C GLU A 570 -5.68 -7.21 -28.30
N LYS A 571 -5.73 -6.79 -29.57
CA LYS A 571 -5.21 -5.48 -30.03
C LYS A 571 -5.79 -4.28 -29.28
N PRO A 572 -7.12 -4.17 -29.03
CA PRO A 572 -7.67 -3.00 -28.32
C PRO A 572 -7.13 -2.86 -26.89
N ALA A 573 -6.99 -3.97 -26.16
CA ALA A 573 -6.45 -3.97 -24.80
C ALA A 573 -4.96 -3.60 -24.80
N LYS A 574 -4.17 -4.15 -25.74
CA LYS A 574 -2.75 -3.77 -25.92
C LYS A 574 -2.58 -2.28 -26.26
N ALA A 575 -3.45 -1.72 -27.11
CA ALA A 575 -3.45 -0.30 -27.42
C ALA A 575 -3.81 0.58 -26.19
N ALA A 576 -4.74 0.14 -25.35
CA ALA A 576 -5.05 0.81 -24.08
C ALA A 576 -3.84 0.82 -23.12
N MET A 577 -3.12 -0.31 -23.02
CA MET A 577 -1.88 -0.41 -22.24
C MET A 577 -0.78 0.50 -22.78
N GLU A 578 -0.61 0.61 -24.10
CA GLU A 578 0.33 1.55 -24.73
C GLU A 578 -0.01 3.01 -24.44
N LYS A 579 -1.28 3.39 -24.57
CA LYS A 579 -1.77 4.72 -24.21
C LYS A 579 -1.54 5.02 -22.73
N PHE A 580 -1.76 4.05 -21.84
CA PHE A 580 -1.48 4.18 -20.42
C PHE A 580 0.01 4.44 -20.15
N ARG A 581 0.91 3.62 -20.72
CA ARG A 581 2.36 3.81 -20.61
C ARG A 581 2.81 5.20 -21.06
N LYS A 582 2.26 5.68 -22.19
CA LYS A 582 2.56 7.03 -22.69
C LYS A 582 2.16 8.12 -21.68
N LYS A 583 0.95 8.04 -21.12
CA LYS A 583 0.50 8.97 -20.07
C LYS A 583 1.39 8.94 -18.83
N LEU A 584 1.84 7.75 -18.41
CA LEU A 584 2.77 7.62 -17.29
C LEU A 584 4.13 8.28 -17.59
N THR A 585 4.67 8.12 -18.80
CA THR A 585 5.91 8.81 -19.22
C THR A 585 5.74 10.34 -19.22
N GLU A 586 4.59 10.86 -19.63
CA GLU A 586 4.27 12.29 -19.56
C GLU A 586 4.26 12.79 -18.10
N ILE A 587 3.66 12.02 -17.17
CA ILE A 587 3.65 12.34 -15.73
C ILE A 587 5.06 12.30 -15.14
N THR A 588 5.87 11.27 -15.45
CA THR A 588 7.29 11.20 -15.02
C THR A 588 8.06 12.44 -15.48
N SER A 589 7.87 12.84 -16.74
CA SER A 589 8.53 14.03 -17.30
C SER A 589 8.10 15.31 -16.57
N PHE A 590 6.81 15.46 -16.29
CA PHE A 590 6.28 16.59 -15.52
C PHE A 590 6.87 16.64 -14.10
N ILE A 591 6.89 15.52 -13.38
CA ILE A 591 7.42 15.44 -12.01
C ILE A 591 8.92 15.76 -12.01
N LYS A 592 9.67 15.23 -12.98
CA LYS A 592 11.10 15.53 -13.14
C LYS A 592 11.32 17.03 -13.35
N SER A 593 10.64 17.66 -14.29
CA SER A 593 10.77 19.10 -14.54
C SER A 593 10.34 19.94 -13.34
N ARG A 594 9.27 19.56 -12.63
CA ARG A 594 8.87 20.24 -11.40
C ARG A 594 9.91 20.10 -10.30
N ASN A 595 10.63 18.99 -10.22
CA ASN A 595 11.64 18.73 -9.20
C ASN A 595 13.02 19.33 -9.50
N GLU A 596 13.28 19.75 -10.75
CA GLU A 596 14.53 20.40 -11.13
C GLU A 596 14.82 21.64 -10.26
N GLY A 597 16.04 21.71 -9.72
CA GLY A 597 16.48 22.82 -8.86
C GLY A 597 15.86 22.86 -7.45
N LYS A 598 14.94 21.97 -7.09
CA LYS A 598 14.40 21.91 -5.72
C LYS A 598 15.43 21.29 -4.76
N LYS A 599 15.57 21.90 -3.58
CA LYS A 599 16.42 21.34 -2.49
C LYS A 599 15.90 19.98 -2.00
N LEU A 600 14.59 19.83 -1.96
CA LEU A 600 13.92 18.61 -1.52
C LEU A 600 12.86 18.19 -2.56
N PRO A 601 13.26 17.45 -3.60
CA PRO A 601 12.34 16.97 -4.62
C PRO A 601 11.45 15.84 -4.08
N TYR A 602 10.23 15.70 -4.62
CA TYR A 602 9.30 14.63 -4.24
C TYR A 602 9.16 13.64 -5.39
N TYR A 603 9.67 12.42 -5.20
CA TYR A 603 9.75 11.40 -6.27
C TYR A 603 8.87 10.17 -6.04
N TYR A 604 8.23 10.04 -4.88
CA TYR A 604 7.57 8.79 -4.46
C TYR A 604 6.36 8.41 -5.33
N LEU A 605 5.79 9.37 -6.06
CA LEU A 605 4.71 9.17 -7.03
C LEU A 605 5.15 9.34 -8.49
N SER A 606 6.46 9.36 -8.77
CA SER A 606 6.96 9.29 -10.14
C SER A 606 6.69 7.90 -10.71
N PRO A 607 5.97 7.73 -11.84
CA PRO A 607 5.57 6.41 -12.35
C PRO A 607 6.69 5.40 -12.58
N ASP A 608 7.90 5.86 -12.88
CA ASP A 608 9.13 5.05 -13.02
C ASP A 608 9.68 4.55 -11.67
N ARG A 609 9.00 4.84 -10.56
CA ARG A 609 9.34 4.43 -9.19
C ARG A 609 8.13 3.88 -8.42
N ILE A 610 6.97 3.71 -9.08
CA ILE A 610 5.78 3.11 -8.49
C ILE A 610 5.71 1.66 -8.96
N PRO A 611 5.89 0.65 -8.09
CA PRO A 611 5.66 -0.75 -8.45
C PRO A 611 4.20 -1.01 -8.84
N ASN A 612 3.94 -2.05 -9.64
CA ASN A 612 2.57 -2.45 -9.97
C ASN A 612 1.78 -2.92 -8.74
N SER A 613 2.43 -3.57 -7.77
CA SER A 613 1.79 -4.23 -6.63
C SER A 613 2.55 -3.99 -5.32
N VAL A 614 1.92 -4.38 -4.21
CA VAL A 614 2.55 -4.40 -2.89
C VAL A 614 3.48 -5.61 -2.81
N ALA A 615 4.78 -5.41 -3.02
CA ALA A 615 5.78 -6.49 -3.10
C ALA A 615 7.09 -6.20 -2.33
N VAL A 616 7.41 -4.93 -2.07
CA VAL A 616 8.02 -4.36 -0.86
C VAL A 616 8.14 -2.87 -1.06
#